data_AF-A0A2V9QDZ4-F1
#
_entry.id   AF-A0A2V9QDZ4-F1
#
_cell.length_a   1.000
_cell.length_b   1.000
_cell.length_c   1.000
_cell.angle_alpha   90.00
_cell.angle_beta   90.00
_cell.angle_gamma   90.00
#
_symmetry.space_group_name_H-M   'P 1'
#
loop_
_entity.id
_entity.type
_entity.pdbx_description
1 polymer ?
#
loop_
_entity_poly.entity_id
_entity_poly.type
_entity_poly.pdbx_seq_one_letter_code
_entity_poly.pdbx_strand_id
1 'polypeptide(L)'
;MKLKTLILGLGMLASAFSFSVQNAMASVRETDSLEKRVKHELNMLPYANAFDYMTFTVDADNSITLSGEVTNPVLKSDAANVVKRIEGVEHVNNQIKVLPVSFFDNGSRLRLYRAIYGYGPLQRYALGVQKPIRIIVENGHVTLMGVVDSEMDKNIAGLRANGVPGIFSVDNQLRVVRG
;
A
#
# COMPACT_ATOMS: atom_id res chain seq x y z
N MET A 1 -37.36 32.28 -60.57
CA MET A 1 -37.18 31.80 -59.18
C MET A 1 -36.06 30.77 -59.16
N LYS A 2 -34.96 31.04 -58.45
CA LYS A 2 -33.83 30.13 -58.27
C LYS A 2 -34.10 29.21 -57.07
N LEU A 3 -33.97 27.90 -57.23
CA LEU A 3 -34.03 26.95 -56.12
C LEU A 3 -32.61 26.47 -55.81
N LYS A 4 -32.09 26.85 -54.63
CA LYS A 4 -30.88 26.28 -54.02
C LYS A 4 -31.34 25.19 -53.06
N THR A 5 -31.00 23.93 -53.33
CA THR A 5 -31.13 22.85 -52.36
C THR A 5 -29.78 22.55 -51.72
N LEU A 6 -29.85 22.53 -50.39
CA LEU A 6 -28.82 22.46 -49.37
C LEU A 6 -28.35 20.99 -49.22
N ILE A 7 -27.05 20.71 -49.34
CA ILE A 7 -26.48 19.42 -48.93
C ILE A 7 -26.11 19.57 -47.44
N LEU A 8 -26.91 18.95 -46.58
CA LEU A 8 -26.70 18.91 -45.13
C LEU A 8 -26.20 17.52 -44.72
N GLY A 9 -24.99 17.47 -44.16
CA GLY A 9 -24.60 16.57 -43.06
C GLY A 9 -24.44 15.07 -43.35
N LEU A 10 -23.19 14.61 -43.52
CA LEU A 10 -22.82 13.20 -43.29
C LEU A 10 -21.55 13.04 -42.43
N GLY A 11 -21.23 14.04 -41.58
CA GLY A 11 -19.97 14.08 -40.82
C GLY A 11 -20.04 13.85 -39.31
N MET A 12 -21.24 13.66 -38.71
CA MET A 12 -21.39 13.67 -37.24
C MET A 12 -21.60 12.30 -36.58
N LEU A 13 -21.69 11.20 -37.32
CA LEU A 13 -21.87 9.86 -36.73
C LEU A 13 -20.54 9.15 -36.39
N ALA A 14 -19.43 9.52 -37.03
CA ALA A 14 -18.13 8.88 -36.77
C ALA A 14 -17.42 9.43 -35.51
N SER A 15 -17.68 10.67 -35.12
CA SER A 15 -16.99 11.34 -34.01
C SER A 15 -17.51 10.92 -32.62
N ALA A 16 -18.80 10.61 -32.48
CA ALA A 16 -19.39 10.16 -31.22
C ALA A 16 -18.97 8.73 -30.83
N PHE A 17 -18.73 7.86 -31.83
CA PHE A 17 -18.21 6.51 -31.62
C PHE A 17 -16.74 6.51 -31.19
N SER A 18 -15.92 7.40 -31.75
CA SER A 18 -14.51 7.51 -31.35
C SER A 18 -14.36 7.99 -29.91
N PHE A 19 -15.19 8.94 -29.46
CA PHE A 19 -15.14 9.44 -28.09
C PHE A 19 -15.54 8.39 -27.04
N SER A 20 -16.57 7.59 -27.30
CA SER A 20 -17.00 6.53 -26.38
C SER A 20 -16.00 5.38 -26.27
N VAL A 21 -15.36 5.00 -27.38
CA VAL A 21 -14.29 3.98 -27.41
C VAL A 21 -13.02 4.48 -26.72
N GLN A 22 -12.63 5.74 -26.90
CA GLN A 22 -11.49 6.34 -26.18
C GLN A 22 -11.71 6.34 -24.67
N ASN A 23 -12.90 6.74 -24.21
CA ASN A 23 -13.24 6.75 -22.78
C ASN A 23 -13.32 5.34 -22.19
N ALA A 24 -13.86 4.38 -22.94
CA ALA A 24 -13.88 2.98 -22.52
C ALA A 24 -12.46 2.42 -22.40
N MET A 25 -11.57 2.64 -23.38
CA MET A 25 -10.18 2.18 -23.31
C MET A 25 -9.36 2.87 -22.21
N ALA A 26 -9.62 4.15 -21.92
CA ALA A 26 -8.98 4.84 -20.81
C ALA A 26 -9.41 4.26 -19.45
N SER A 27 -10.71 3.99 -19.26
CA SER A 27 -11.23 3.34 -18.03
C SER A 27 -10.77 1.88 -17.87
N VAL A 28 -10.56 1.15 -18.97
CA VAL A 28 -9.98 -0.20 -18.96
C VAL A 28 -8.48 -0.16 -18.60
N ARG A 29 -7.72 0.82 -19.10
CA ARG A 29 -6.33 1.05 -18.68
C ARG A 29 -6.23 1.50 -17.22
N GLU A 30 -7.20 2.25 -16.73
CA GLU A 30 -7.28 2.69 -15.34
C GLU A 30 -7.62 1.55 -14.38
N THR A 31 -8.28 0.48 -14.84
CA THR A 31 -8.68 -0.67 -14.01
C THR A 31 -7.56 -1.69 -13.78
N ASP A 32 -6.57 -1.78 -14.67
CA ASP A 32 -5.39 -2.68 -14.55
C ASP A 32 -4.06 -1.92 -14.70
N SER A 33 -3.83 -0.93 -13.83
CA SER A 33 -2.54 -0.22 -13.82
C SER A 33 -1.43 -1.10 -13.25
N LEU A 34 -0.18 -0.85 -13.66
CA LEU A 34 0.98 -1.58 -13.14
C LEU A 34 1.07 -1.47 -11.62
N GLU A 35 0.76 -0.29 -11.06
CA GLU A 35 0.71 -0.04 -9.62
C GLU A 35 -0.31 -0.95 -8.92
N LYS A 36 -1.49 -1.16 -9.54
CA LYS A 36 -2.52 -2.05 -8.97
C LYS A 36 -2.05 -3.49 -8.93
N ARG A 37 -1.40 -3.99 -9.99
CA ARG A 37 -0.83 -5.34 -10.03
C ARG A 37 0.30 -5.51 -9.01
N VAL A 38 1.24 -4.57 -8.94
CA VAL A 38 2.34 -4.60 -7.95
C VAL A 38 1.77 -4.60 -6.53
N LYS A 39 0.82 -3.70 -6.24
CA LYS A 39 0.15 -3.66 -4.94
C LYS A 39 -0.58 -4.96 -4.63
N HIS A 40 -1.25 -5.56 -5.61
CA HIS A 40 -1.93 -6.85 -5.45
C HIS A 40 -0.94 -7.95 -5.07
N GLU A 41 0.12 -8.16 -5.85
CA GLU A 41 1.14 -9.18 -5.59
C GLU A 41 1.77 -9.04 -4.20
N LEU A 42 2.14 -7.81 -3.80
CA LEU A 42 2.71 -7.57 -2.47
C LEU A 42 1.73 -7.90 -1.33
N ASN A 43 0.44 -7.65 -1.51
CA ASN A 43 -0.59 -7.97 -0.51
C ASN A 43 -0.88 -9.48 -0.40
N MET A 44 -0.56 -10.25 -1.44
CA MET A 44 -0.77 -11.69 -1.52
C MET A 44 0.40 -12.50 -0.98
N LEU A 45 1.52 -11.85 -0.65
CA LEU A 45 2.70 -12.53 -0.11
C LEU A 45 2.37 -13.29 1.19
N PRO A 46 2.76 -14.58 1.28
CA PRO A 46 2.57 -15.34 2.49
C PRO A 46 3.47 -14.81 3.61
N TYR A 47 3.08 -15.08 4.86
CA TYR A 47 3.83 -14.74 6.08
C TYR A 47 3.97 -13.25 6.42
N ALA A 48 3.60 -12.33 5.51
CA ALA A 48 3.52 -10.91 5.81
C ALA A 48 2.52 -10.65 6.94
N ASN A 49 2.95 -9.93 7.97
CA ASN A 49 2.14 -9.73 9.17
C ASN A 49 2.18 -8.25 9.65
N ALA A 50 1.68 -7.99 10.85
CA ALA A 50 1.60 -6.63 11.41
C ALA A 50 2.97 -5.96 11.62
N PHE A 51 4.06 -6.73 11.60
CA PHE A 51 5.43 -6.26 11.85
C PHE A 51 6.25 -6.08 10.57
N ASP A 52 5.62 -6.29 9.41
CA ASP A 52 6.25 -6.13 8.10
C ASP A 52 5.56 -4.98 7.35
N TYR A 53 6.36 -4.07 6.81
CA TYR A 53 5.89 -2.97 5.99
C TYR A 53 6.65 -2.98 4.67
N MET A 54 5.92 -2.93 3.56
CA MET A 54 6.46 -2.85 2.21
C MET A 54 5.70 -1.78 1.43
N THR A 55 6.43 -0.99 0.66
CA THR A 55 5.93 0.02 -0.27
C THR A 55 6.72 -0.04 -1.56
N PHE A 56 6.25 0.66 -2.58
CA PHE A 56 6.93 0.72 -3.86
C PHE A 56 6.73 2.08 -4.53
N THR A 57 7.64 2.39 -5.46
CA THR A 57 7.46 3.44 -6.48
C THR A 57 7.59 2.81 -7.86
N VAL A 58 6.93 3.44 -8.84
CA VAL A 58 7.01 3.06 -10.25
C VAL A 58 7.63 4.22 -11.00
N ASP A 59 8.76 3.96 -11.66
CA ASP A 59 9.46 4.95 -12.48
C ASP A 59 8.87 4.99 -13.90
N ALA A 60 9.25 6.00 -14.69
CA ALA A 60 8.67 6.24 -16.03
C ALA A 60 8.98 5.13 -17.05
N ASP A 61 10.03 4.35 -16.81
CA ASP A 61 10.44 3.18 -17.60
C ASP A 61 9.83 1.87 -17.06
N ASN A 62 8.86 1.96 -16.14
CA ASN A 62 8.29 0.82 -15.41
C ASN A 62 9.30 0.04 -14.55
N SER A 63 10.43 0.66 -14.19
CA SER A 63 11.28 0.16 -13.10
C SER A 63 10.56 0.32 -11.76
N ILE A 64 10.65 -0.71 -10.91
CA ILE A 64 10.02 -0.74 -9.59
C ILE A 64 11.09 -0.65 -8.51
N THR A 65 10.99 0.33 -7.63
CA THR A 65 11.77 0.36 -6.39
C THR A 65 10.90 -0.14 -5.24
N LEU A 66 11.31 -1.24 -4.61
CA LEU A 66 10.67 -1.78 -3.41
C LEU A 66 11.39 -1.28 -2.17
N SER A 67 10.64 -0.75 -1.20
CA SER A 67 11.17 -0.21 0.04
C SER A 67 10.36 -0.69 1.24
N GLY A 68 10.92 -0.56 2.43
CA GLY A 68 10.25 -0.92 3.69
C GLY A 68 11.12 -1.78 4.59
N GLU A 69 10.50 -2.35 5.62
CA GLU A 69 11.15 -3.04 6.71
C GLU A 69 10.38 -4.33 7.04
N VAL A 70 11.09 -5.46 7.03
CA VAL A 70 10.50 -6.78 7.25
C VAL A 70 11.26 -7.55 8.31
N THR A 71 10.56 -8.40 9.04
CA THR A 71 11.12 -9.29 10.06
C THR A 71 11.66 -10.59 9.47
N ASN A 72 11.17 -10.98 8.29
CA ASN A 72 11.54 -12.22 7.62
C ASN A 72 12.37 -11.95 6.35
N PRO A 73 13.62 -12.44 6.25
CA PRO A 73 14.44 -12.27 5.05
C PRO A 73 13.84 -12.92 3.79
N VAL A 74 13.05 -13.99 3.94
CA VAL A 74 12.36 -14.66 2.82
C VAL A 74 11.34 -13.70 2.19
N LEU A 75 10.66 -12.90 3.00
CA LEU A 75 9.68 -11.92 2.50
C LEU A 75 10.34 -10.88 1.60
N LYS A 76 11.57 -10.46 1.92
CA LYS A 76 12.36 -9.55 1.07
C LYS A 76 12.62 -10.17 -0.31
N SER A 77 13.08 -11.42 -0.37
CA SER A 77 13.33 -12.08 -1.67
C SER A 77 12.04 -12.35 -2.43
N ASP A 78 10.99 -12.79 -1.75
CA ASP A 78 9.71 -13.13 -2.37
C ASP A 78 9.04 -11.89 -2.96
N ALA A 79 9.06 -10.75 -2.26
CA ALA A 79 8.56 -9.48 -2.78
C ALA A 79 9.24 -9.09 -4.11
N ALA A 80 10.56 -9.19 -4.20
CA ALA A 80 11.25 -8.94 -5.46
C ALA A 80 10.88 -9.96 -6.53
N ASN A 81 10.79 -11.24 -6.18
CA ASN A 81 10.52 -12.31 -7.14
C ASN A 81 9.11 -12.23 -7.72
N VAL A 82 8.09 -11.92 -6.92
CA VAL A 82 6.71 -11.77 -7.40
C VAL A 82 6.60 -10.54 -8.32
N VAL A 83 7.19 -9.42 -7.93
CA VAL A 83 7.13 -8.17 -8.71
C VAL A 83 7.87 -8.30 -10.03
N LYS A 84 9.03 -8.97 -10.07
CA LYS A 84 9.77 -9.24 -11.31
C LYS A 84 8.99 -10.04 -12.36
N ARG A 85 7.95 -10.78 -11.96
CA ARG A 85 7.13 -11.59 -12.87
C ARG A 85 5.90 -10.87 -13.41
N ILE A 86 5.64 -9.64 -12.95
CA ILE A 86 4.50 -8.85 -13.41
C ILE A 86 4.81 -8.35 -14.82
N GLU A 87 3.86 -8.55 -15.74
CA GLU A 87 3.97 -8.03 -17.11
C GLU A 87 4.10 -6.49 -17.10
N GLY A 88 5.09 -6.01 -17.84
CA GLY A 88 5.45 -4.60 -17.97
C GLY A 88 6.48 -4.10 -16.96
N VAL A 89 6.92 -4.92 -16.00
CA VAL A 89 8.04 -4.56 -15.11
C VAL A 89 9.37 -4.77 -15.83
N GLU A 90 10.16 -3.71 -15.97
CA GLU A 90 11.48 -3.77 -16.62
C GLU A 90 12.57 -4.17 -15.63
N HIS A 91 12.67 -3.46 -14.50
CA HIS A 91 13.66 -3.72 -13.45
C HIS A 91 13.04 -3.65 -12.06
N VAL A 92 13.64 -4.38 -11.11
CA VAL A 92 13.23 -4.33 -9.70
C VAL A 92 14.45 -4.03 -8.83
N ASN A 93 14.46 -2.84 -8.26
CA ASN A 93 15.41 -2.39 -7.26
C ASN A 93 14.86 -2.69 -5.86
N ASN A 94 15.38 -3.72 -5.20
CA ASN A 94 14.88 -4.16 -3.89
C ASN A 94 15.69 -3.54 -2.74
N GLN A 95 15.16 -2.47 -2.16
CA GLN A 95 15.70 -1.73 -1.03
C GLN A 95 15.04 -2.08 0.31
N ILE A 96 14.20 -3.13 0.36
CA ILE A 96 13.60 -3.59 1.62
C ILE A 96 14.71 -3.95 2.61
N LYS A 97 14.60 -3.44 3.84
CA LYS A 97 15.51 -3.74 4.95
C LYS A 97 14.99 -4.93 5.74
N VAL A 98 15.87 -5.87 6.08
CA VAL A 98 15.55 -6.94 7.04
C VAL A 98 15.94 -6.45 8.41
N LEU A 99 14.99 -6.40 9.33
CA LEU A 99 15.22 -5.97 10.70
C LEU A 99 16.11 -7.00 11.44
N PRO A 100 17.00 -6.55 12.33
CA PRO A 100 17.85 -7.45 13.10
C PRO A 100 17.04 -8.44 13.96
N VAL A 101 17.58 -9.64 14.13
CA VAL A 101 17.02 -10.62 15.07
C VAL A 101 17.29 -10.14 16.50
N SER A 102 16.23 -9.93 17.27
CA SER A 102 16.31 -9.43 18.65
C SER A 102 15.18 -10.01 19.50
N PHE A 103 15.52 -10.74 20.56
CA PHE A 103 14.53 -11.26 21.53
C PHE A 103 13.80 -10.13 22.24
N PHE A 104 14.49 -9.04 22.52
CA PHE A 104 13.91 -7.84 23.11
C PHE A 104 12.84 -7.24 22.19
N ASP A 105 13.17 -7.01 20.91
CA ASP A 105 12.23 -6.44 19.95
C ASP A 105 11.07 -7.40 19.67
N ASN A 106 11.32 -8.71 19.64
CA ASN A 106 10.26 -9.72 19.51
C ASN A 106 9.25 -9.65 20.67
N GLY A 107 9.74 -9.49 21.90
CA GLY A 107 8.88 -9.25 23.07
C GLY A 107 8.12 -7.93 22.95
N SER A 108 8.79 -6.86 22.52
CA SER A 108 8.19 -5.55 22.31
C SER A 108 7.09 -5.56 21.24
N ARG A 109 7.31 -6.23 20.11
CA ARG A 109 6.32 -6.44 19.04
C ARG A 109 5.04 -7.06 19.58
N LEU A 110 5.15 -8.11 20.39
CA LEU A 110 3.99 -8.77 20.99
C LEU A 110 3.23 -7.85 21.97
N ARG A 111 3.96 -7.08 22.80
CA ARG A 111 3.33 -6.12 23.73
C ARG A 111 2.65 -4.98 22.98
N LEU A 112 3.29 -4.41 21.95
CA LEU A 112 2.74 -3.38 21.09
C LEU A 112 1.49 -3.87 20.35
N TYR A 113 1.55 -5.07 19.77
CA TYR A 113 0.41 -5.69 19.11
C TYR A 113 -0.81 -5.76 20.03
N ARG A 114 -0.63 -6.23 21.27
CA ARG A 114 -1.70 -6.29 22.27
C ARG A 114 -2.18 -4.90 22.69
N ALA A 115 -1.26 -3.95 22.91
CA ALA A 115 -1.58 -2.60 23.35
C ALA A 115 -2.41 -1.81 22.32
N ILE A 116 -2.18 -2.06 21.04
CA ILE A 116 -2.85 -1.41 19.91
C ILE A 116 -4.11 -2.20 19.51
N TYR A 117 -3.96 -3.44 19.03
CA TYR A 117 -5.11 -4.20 18.50
C TYR A 117 -6.05 -4.75 19.57
N GLY A 118 -5.59 -4.87 20.82
CA GLY A 118 -6.45 -5.27 21.94
C GLY A 118 -7.30 -4.13 22.48
N TYR A 119 -7.01 -2.87 22.11
CA TYR A 119 -7.69 -1.70 22.65
C TYR A 119 -9.01 -1.46 21.92
N GLY A 120 -10.12 -1.41 22.67
CA GLY A 120 -11.50 -1.37 22.13
C GLY A 120 -11.69 -0.43 20.91
N PRO A 121 -11.38 0.87 21.03
CA PRO A 121 -11.49 1.82 19.90
C PRO A 121 -10.72 1.42 18.63
N LEU A 122 -9.63 0.67 18.75
CA LEU A 122 -8.77 0.25 17.62
C LEU A 122 -9.03 -1.21 17.18
N GLN A 123 -9.89 -1.97 17.86
CA GLN A 123 -10.12 -3.40 17.55
C GLN A 123 -10.60 -3.63 16.11
N ARG A 124 -11.28 -2.66 15.50
CA ARG A 124 -11.71 -2.75 14.10
C ARG A 124 -10.54 -2.96 13.11
N TYR A 125 -9.36 -2.43 13.42
CA TYR A 125 -8.15 -2.64 12.62
C TYR A 125 -7.57 -4.06 12.78
N ALA A 126 -8.03 -4.82 13.77
CA ALA A 126 -7.62 -6.20 14.01
C ALA A 126 -8.43 -7.22 13.19
N LEU A 127 -9.55 -6.83 12.58
CA LEU A 127 -10.48 -7.76 11.94
C LEU A 127 -9.97 -8.34 10.61
N GLY A 128 -9.27 -7.52 9.82
CA GLY A 128 -8.72 -7.93 8.53
C GLY A 128 -7.54 -8.89 8.68
N VAL A 129 -7.34 -9.77 7.69
CA VAL A 129 -6.13 -10.59 7.59
C VAL A 129 -4.91 -9.67 7.47
N GLN A 130 -4.98 -8.72 6.52
CA GLN A 130 -4.00 -7.66 6.39
C GLN A 130 -4.29 -6.56 7.41
N LYS A 131 -3.32 -6.31 8.29
CA LYS A 131 -3.46 -5.27 9.31
C LYS A 131 -3.15 -3.90 8.69
N PRO A 132 -4.04 -2.90 8.79
CA PRO A 132 -3.83 -1.60 8.16
C PRO A 132 -2.81 -0.73 8.91
N ILE A 133 -2.66 -0.95 10.22
CA ILE A 133 -1.56 -0.42 11.03
C ILE A 133 -0.39 -1.42 10.93
N ARG A 134 0.84 -0.95 10.74
CA ARG A 134 2.07 -1.75 10.82
C ARG A 134 2.94 -1.21 11.96
N ILE A 135 3.57 -2.13 12.68
CA ILE A 135 4.36 -1.85 13.88
C ILE A 135 5.79 -2.29 13.60
N ILE A 136 6.64 -1.35 13.20
CA ILE A 136 8.07 -1.62 13.02
C ILE A 136 8.78 -1.35 14.34
N VAL A 137 9.64 -2.27 14.74
CA VAL A 137 10.46 -2.16 15.95
C VAL A 137 11.90 -2.45 15.56
N GLU A 138 12.78 -1.49 15.86
CA GLU A 138 14.23 -1.64 15.72
C GLU A 138 14.92 -1.10 16.97
N ASN A 139 15.54 -1.99 17.75
CA ASN A 139 16.29 -1.65 18.95
C ASN A 139 15.48 -0.80 19.96
N GLY A 140 14.21 -1.17 20.19
CA GLY A 140 13.31 -0.44 21.10
C GLY A 140 12.72 0.87 20.55
N HIS A 141 13.09 1.28 19.34
CA HIS A 141 12.44 2.39 18.63
C HIS A 141 11.31 1.86 17.77
N VAL A 142 10.14 2.49 17.86
CA VAL A 142 8.93 2.05 17.18
C VAL A 142 8.55 3.04 16.10
N THR A 143 8.21 2.53 14.92
CA THR A 143 7.55 3.31 13.87
C THR A 143 6.18 2.70 13.60
N LEU A 144 5.12 3.51 13.74
CA LEU A 144 3.77 3.12 13.34
C LEU A 144 3.51 3.59 11.92
N MET A 145 3.27 2.67 10.99
CA MET A 145 3.06 2.95 9.58
C MET A 145 1.71 2.42 9.08
N GLY A 146 1.29 2.85 7.90
CA GLY A 146 0.04 2.41 7.28
C GLY A 146 -1.07 3.45 7.41
N VAL A 147 -2.31 2.98 7.64
CA VAL A 147 -3.51 3.83 7.57
C VAL A 147 -4.49 3.60 8.71
N VAL A 148 -5.24 4.65 9.04
CA VAL A 148 -6.36 4.66 9.99
C VAL A 148 -7.48 5.56 9.46
N ASP A 149 -8.68 5.42 10.00
CA ASP A 149 -9.89 6.11 9.49
C ASP A 149 -10.02 7.53 10.06
N SER A 150 -9.37 7.83 11.20
CA SER A 150 -9.46 9.14 11.85
C SER A 150 -8.18 9.57 12.54
N GLU A 151 -8.03 10.88 12.74
CA GLU A 151 -6.91 11.46 13.51
C GLU A 151 -6.96 11.00 14.97
N MET A 152 -8.15 10.77 15.51
CA MET A 152 -8.32 10.25 16.87
C MET A 152 -7.69 8.85 17.00
N ASP A 153 -7.91 7.96 16.04
CA ASP A 153 -7.30 6.62 16.08
C ASP A 153 -5.79 6.68 15.93
N LYS A 154 -5.28 7.55 15.04
CA LYS A 154 -3.84 7.80 14.90
C LYS A 154 -3.25 8.19 16.24
N ASN A 155 -3.85 9.16 16.92
CA ASN A 155 -3.38 9.66 18.21
C ASN A 155 -3.46 8.58 19.30
N ILE A 156 -4.57 7.85 19.37
CA ILE A 156 -4.73 6.73 20.31
C ILE A 156 -3.65 5.68 20.06
N ALA A 157 -3.42 5.25 18.81
CA ALA A 157 -2.40 4.24 18.50
C ALA A 157 -1.00 4.68 18.97
N GLY A 158 -0.64 5.94 18.73
CA GLY A 158 0.60 6.53 19.23
C GLY A 158 0.70 6.54 20.75
N LEU A 159 -0.36 6.94 21.46
CA LEU A 159 -0.40 6.93 22.93
C LEU A 159 -0.30 5.50 23.50
N ARG A 160 -1.00 4.54 22.90
CA ARG A 160 -0.93 3.13 23.30
C ARG A 160 0.46 2.55 23.10
N ALA A 161 1.12 2.87 22.00
CA ALA A 161 2.49 2.42 21.72
C ALA A 161 3.50 3.02 22.72
N ASN A 162 3.40 4.32 23.01
CA ASN A 162 4.30 4.99 23.96
C ASN A 162 4.13 4.46 25.40
N GLY A 163 2.94 3.97 25.75
CA GLY A 163 2.68 3.37 27.06
C GLY A 163 3.26 1.97 27.26
N VAL A 164 3.88 1.36 26.25
CA VAL A 164 4.44 0.00 26.37
C VAL A 164 5.80 0.04 27.06
N PRO A 165 6.01 -0.73 28.15
CA PRO A 165 7.30 -0.81 28.82
C PRO A 165 8.42 -1.32 27.89
N GLY A 166 9.56 -0.63 27.96
CA GLY A 166 10.75 -0.92 27.14
C GLY A 166 10.76 -0.26 25.76
N ILE A 167 9.78 0.58 25.43
CA ILE A 167 9.82 1.39 24.21
C ILE A 167 10.55 2.70 24.49
N PHE A 168 11.53 3.04 23.66
CA PHE A 168 12.36 4.23 23.83
C PHE A 168 11.82 5.45 23.09
N SER A 169 11.24 5.23 21.91
CA SER A 169 10.54 6.27 21.16
C SER A 169 9.48 5.66 20.27
N VAL A 170 8.47 6.45 19.94
CA VAL A 170 7.48 6.12 18.93
C VAL A 170 7.44 7.24 17.90
N ASP A 171 7.74 6.90 16.66
CA ASP A 171 7.45 7.73 15.49
C ASP A 171 6.09 7.29 14.90
N ASN A 172 5.12 8.19 14.90
CA ASN A 172 3.76 7.89 14.45
C ASN A 172 3.51 8.44 13.04
N GLN A 173 3.82 7.62 12.05
CA GLN A 173 3.70 7.91 10.62
C GLN A 173 2.39 7.40 10.00
N LEU A 174 1.39 7.06 10.83
CA LEU A 174 0.08 6.66 10.32
C LEU A 174 -0.55 7.77 9.49
N ARG A 175 -1.22 7.40 8.40
CA ARG A 175 -1.95 8.33 7.54
C ARG A 175 -3.45 8.15 7.75
N VAL A 176 -4.16 9.25 7.85
CA VAL A 176 -5.62 9.21 7.87
C VAL A 176 -6.13 9.10 6.44
N VAL A 177 -6.85 8.02 6.16
CA VAL A 177 -7.63 7.88 4.94
C VAL A 177 -9.08 8.04 5.34
N ARG A 178 -9.79 9.00 4.73
CA ARG A 178 -11.23 9.14 5.00
C ARG A 178 -11.92 7.83 4.62
N GLY A 179 -12.55 7.19 5.60
CA GLY A 179 -13.55 6.15 5.35
C GLY A 179 -14.79 6.73 4.69
#